data_AF-A0A3D1X3N6-F1
#
_entry.id   AF-A0A3D1X3N6-F1
#
_cell.length_a   1.000
_cell.length_b   1.000
_cell.length_c   1.000
_cell.angle_alpha   90.00
_cell.angle_beta   90.00
_cell.angle_gamma   90.00
#
_symmetry.space_group_name_H-M   'P 1'
#
loop_
_entity.id
_entity.type
_entity.pdbx_description
1 polymer ?
#
loop_
_entity_poly.entity_id
_entity_poly.type
_entity_poly.pdbx_seq_one_letter_code
_entity_poly.pdbx_strand_id
1 'polypeptide(L)'
;MFDGLSRDRLERYIFSLTDDAFSRVVHQAAEGRDISEENLRSISSFCRYAFIGFVMQFFWNGMENDIDESVDRLGTLFDSFLHGALQTAE
;
A
#
# COMPACT_ATOMS: atom_id res chain seq x y z
N MET A 1 15.62 -22.36 -10.10
CA MET A 1 16.44 -21.13 -9.92
C MET A 1 15.59 -19.98 -10.43
N PHE A 2 14.69 -19.46 -9.60
CA PHE A 2 13.92 -18.25 -9.94
C PHE A 2 14.84 -17.07 -9.64
N ASP A 3 15.49 -16.64 -10.71
CA ASP A 3 16.65 -15.78 -10.75
C ASP A 3 16.30 -14.38 -10.21
N GLY A 4 17.12 -13.81 -9.33
CA GLY A 4 16.86 -12.55 -8.62
C GLY A 4 16.51 -11.37 -9.54
N LEU A 5 16.92 -11.45 -10.81
CA LEU A 5 16.54 -10.54 -11.89
C LEU A 5 15.03 -10.45 -12.15
N SER A 6 14.29 -11.55 -12.00
CA SER A 6 12.83 -11.55 -12.18
C SER A 6 12.11 -10.89 -10.99
N ARG A 7 12.69 -11.00 -9.80
CA ARG A 7 12.17 -10.41 -8.55
C ARG A 7 12.38 -8.89 -8.52
N ASP A 8 13.58 -8.42 -8.87
CA ASP A 8 13.91 -6.98 -8.94
C ASP A 8 13.03 -6.26 -9.98
N ARG A 9 12.74 -6.93 -11.10
CA ARG A 9 11.90 -6.40 -12.18
C ARG A 9 10.42 -6.35 -11.79
N LEU A 10 9.94 -7.37 -11.09
CA LEU A 10 8.59 -7.41 -10.53
C LEU A 10 8.41 -6.32 -9.47
N GLU A 11 9.40 -6.15 -8.60
CA GLU A 11 9.41 -5.12 -7.57
C GLU A 11 9.31 -3.72 -8.20
N ARG A 12 10.21 -3.40 -9.15
CA ARG A 12 10.16 -2.12 -9.88
C ARG A 12 8.85 -1.89 -10.62
N TYR A 13 8.26 -2.94 -11.19
CA TYR A 13 6.97 -2.86 -11.88
C TYR A 13 5.83 -2.52 -10.90
N ILE A 14 5.74 -3.22 -9.76
CA ILE A 14 4.71 -2.95 -8.74
C ILE A 14 4.91 -1.55 -8.13
N PHE A 15 6.16 -1.15 -7.89
CA PHE A 15 6.49 0.21 -7.46
C PHE A 15 6.02 1.27 -8.45
N SER A 16 6.20 1.06 -9.76
CA SER A 16 5.78 2.05 -10.78
C SER A 16 4.27 2.20 -10.91
N LEU A 17 3.48 1.16 -10.58
CA LEU A 17 2.02 1.18 -10.74
C LEU A 17 1.29 1.86 -9.59
N THR A 18 1.93 1.94 -8.42
CA THR A 18 1.26 2.31 -7.15
C THR A 18 1.55 3.73 -6.69
N ASP A 19 2.42 4.46 -7.41
CA ASP A 19 2.94 5.76 -6.97
C ASP A 19 1.84 6.83 -6.80
N ASP A 20 0.86 6.85 -7.72
CA ASP A 20 -0.24 7.83 -7.67
C ASP A 20 -1.50 7.35 -6.94
N ALA A 21 -1.74 6.04 -6.85
CA ALA A 21 -3.00 5.50 -6.34
C ALA A 21 -3.20 5.79 -4.85
N PHE A 22 -2.21 5.43 -4.02
CA PHE A 22 -2.28 5.64 -2.58
C PHE A 22 -2.26 7.11 -2.21
N SER A 23 -1.49 7.92 -2.95
CA SER A 23 -1.46 9.37 -2.76
C SER A 23 -2.87 9.97 -2.90
N ARG A 24 -3.55 9.66 -4.01
CA ARG A 24 -4.91 10.15 -4.26
C ARG A 24 -5.90 9.75 -3.16
N VAL A 25 -5.89 8.50 -2.72
CA VAL A 25 -6.80 8.01 -1.67
C VAL A 25 -6.54 8.73 -0.34
N VAL A 26 -5.27 8.91 0.04
CA VAL A 26 -4.91 9.60 1.29
C VAL A 26 -5.32 11.08 1.23
N HIS A 27 -5.09 11.77 0.11
CA HIS A 27 -5.54 13.14 -0.06
C HIS A 27 -7.06 13.28 0.02
N GLN A 28 -7.82 12.38 -0.62
CA GLN A 28 -9.28 12.36 -0.53
C GLN A 28 -9.77 12.12 0.90
N ALA A 29 -9.15 11.21 1.65
CA ALA A 29 -9.51 10.94 3.04
C ALA A 29 -9.15 12.09 4.00
N ALA A 30 -8.16 12.91 3.62
CA ALA A 30 -7.74 14.10 4.36
C ALA A 30 -8.50 15.38 3.97
N GLU A 31 -9.41 15.34 3.00
CA GLU A 31 -10.18 16.51 2.59
C GLU A 31 -10.89 17.15 3.79
N GLY A 32 -10.67 18.46 3.99
CA GLY A 32 -11.24 19.22 5.12
C GLY A 32 -10.44 19.14 6.42
N ARG A 33 -9.29 18.44 6.45
CA ARG A 33 -8.35 18.43 7.58
C ARG A 33 -7.12 19.29 7.27
N ASP A 34 -6.53 19.91 8.29
CA ASP A 34 -5.31 20.71 8.16
C ASP A 34 -4.07 19.83 8.41
N ILE A 35 -3.80 18.91 7.48
CA ILE A 35 -2.67 17.97 7.58
C ILE A 35 -1.59 18.39 6.60
N SER A 36 -0.34 18.39 7.05
CA SER A 36 0.80 18.74 6.19
C SER A 36 1.00 17.73 5.05
N GLU A 37 1.47 18.25 3.91
CA GLU A 37 1.86 17.42 2.75
C GLU A 37 2.92 16.36 3.08
N GLU A 38 3.78 16.63 4.07
CA GLU A 38 4.77 15.66 4.56
C GLU A 38 4.11 14.47 5.26
N ASN A 39 3.10 14.73 6.09
CA ASN A 39 2.34 13.69 6.77
C ASN A 39 1.52 12.86 5.77
N LEU A 40 0.82 13.51 4.83
CA LEU A 40 0.06 12.81 3.78
C LEU A 40 0.97 11.91 2.94
N ARG A 41 2.16 12.41 2.55
CA ARG A 41 3.16 11.62 1.82
C ARG A 41 3.67 10.43 2.64
N SER A 42 3.87 10.61 3.94
CA SER A 42 4.34 9.55 4.85
C SER A 42 3.27 8.44 4.98
N ILE A 43 2.01 8.82 5.17
CA ILE A 43 0.87 7.89 5.25
C ILE A 43 0.71 7.12 3.93
N SER A 44 0.71 7.82 2.80
CA SER A 44 0.64 7.23 1.46
C SER A 44 1.78 6.24 1.20
N SER A 45 3.01 6.63 1.56
CA SER A 45 4.19 5.77 1.41
C SER A 45 4.07 4.49 2.24
N PHE A 46 3.54 4.57 3.47
CA PHE A 46 3.32 3.40 4.32
C PHE A 46 2.34 2.41 3.68
N CYS A 47 1.16 2.88 3.24
CA CYS A 47 0.17 2.04 2.57
C CYS A 47 0.75 1.38 1.30
N ARG A 48 1.51 2.14 0.51
CA ARG A 48 2.18 1.64 -0.69
C ARG A 48 3.16 0.52 -0.36
N TYR A 49 4.04 0.70 0.63
CA TYR A 49 5.02 -0.32 1.00
C TYR A 49 4.35 -1.57 1.59
N ALA A 50 3.30 -1.41 2.39
CA ALA A 50 2.53 -2.53 2.92
C ALA A 50 1.87 -3.35 1.81
N PHE A 51 1.30 -2.68 0.79
CA PHE A 51 0.71 -3.34 -0.37
C PHE A 51 1.77 -4.10 -1.19
N ILE A 52 2.92 -3.48 -1.45
CA ILE A 52 4.02 -4.13 -2.17
C ILE A 52 4.49 -5.38 -1.41
N GLY A 53 4.67 -5.27 -0.09
CA GLY A 53 5.04 -6.40 0.76
C GLY A 53 4.03 -7.54 0.70
N PHE A 54 2.73 -7.21 0.73
CA PHE A 54 1.65 -8.17 0.56
C PHE A 54 1.70 -8.90 -0.79
N VAL A 55 1.80 -8.14 -1.89
CA VAL A 55 1.86 -8.72 -3.25
C VAL A 55 3.10 -9.60 -3.40
N MET A 56 4.25 -9.17 -2.88
CA MET A 56 5.48 -9.94 -2.91
C MET A 56 5.35 -11.26 -2.12
N GLN A 57 4.77 -11.21 -0.93
CA GLN A 57 4.51 -12.41 -0.13
C GLN A 57 3.56 -13.37 -0.86
N PHE A 58 2.52 -12.85 -1.51
CA PHE A 58 1.59 -13.67 -2.30
C PHE A 58 2.32 -14.44 -3.42
N PHE A 59 3.22 -13.78 -4.15
CA PHE A 59 4.03 -14.45 -5.16
C PHE A 59 5.03 -15.46 -4.58
N TRP A 60 5.67 -15.17 -3.44
CA TRP A 60 6.61 -16.11 -2.82
C TRP A 60 5.93 -17.38 -2.30
N ASN A 61 4.67 -17.27 -1.89
CA ASN A 61 3.85 -18.39 -1.42
C ASN A 61 3.16 -19.14 -2.58
N GLY A 62 3.64 -18.98 -3.82
CA GLY A 62 3.10 -19.72 -4.96
C GLY A 62 1.68 -19.35 -5.35
N MET A 63 1.15 -18.21 -4.88
CA MET A 63 -0.22 -17.75 -5.13
C MET A 63 -1.29 -18.73 -4.63
N GLU A 64 -0.98 -19.51 -3.59
CA GLU A 64 -1.88 -20.53 -3.03
C GLU A 64 -2.99 -19.95 -2.14
N ASN A 65 -2.80 -18.73 -1.66
CA ASN A 65 -3.79 -18.05 -0.82
C ASN A 65 -5.00 -17.62 -1.64
N ASP A 66 -6.19 -17.58 -1.01
CA ASP A 66 -7.36 -16.92 -1.59
C ASP A 66 -7.07 -15.42 -1.71
N ILE A 67 -6.85 -14.96 -2.95
CA ILE A 67 -6.45 -13.59 -3.23
C ILE A 67 -7.57 -12.61 -2.91
N ASP A 68 -8.84 -13.00 -3.10
CA ASP A 68 -9.99 -12.14 -2.87
C ASP A 68 -10.14 -11.88 -1.37
N GLU A 69 -10.14 -12.96 -0.55
CA GLU A 69 -10.18 -12.83 0.91
C GLU A 69 -8.98 -12.04 1.46
N SER A 70 -7.79 -12.30 0.90
CA SER A 70 -6.56 -11.65 1.34
C SER A 70 -6.56 -10.15 1.05
N VAL A 71 -7.07 -9.74 -0.12
CA VAL A 71 -7.20 -8.33 -0.51
C VAL A 71 -8.29 -7.62 0.30
N ASP A 72 -9.43 -8.26 0.55
CA ASP A 72 -10.50 -7.69 1.38
C ASP A 72 -10.02 -7.41 2.81
N ARG A 73 -9.26 -8.35 3.37
CA ARG A 73 -8.63 -8.17 4.69
C ARG A 73 -7.62 -7.03 4.68
N LEU A 74 -6.80 -6.93 3.63
CA LEU A 74 -5.83 -5.85 3.49
C LEU A 74 -6.53 -4.48 3.38
N GLY A 75 -7.62 -4.39 2.61
CA GLY A 75 -8.43 -3.18 2.49
C GLY A 75 -8.97 -2.72 3.85
N THR A 76 -9.53 -3.64 4.63
CA THR A 76 -10.03 -3.33 5.98
C THR A 76 -8.93 -2.80 6.92
N LEU A 77 -7.71 -3.36 6.81
CA LEU A 77 -6.55 -2.90 7.57
C LEU A 77 -6.10 -1.51 7.13
N PHE A 78 -6.10 -1.23 5.83
CA PHE A 78 -5.77 0.09 5.30
C PHE A 78 -6.78 1.15 5.71
N ASP A 79 -8.07 0.85 5.68
CA ASP A 79 -9.10 1.78 6.13
C ASP A 79 -8.90 2.13 7.61
N SER A 80 -8.69 1.12 8.46
CA SER A 80 -8.46 1.30 9.89
C SER A 80 -7.18 2.11 10.17
N PHE A 81 -6.10 1.77 9.47
CA PHE A 81 -4.83 2.48 9.57
C PHE A 81 -4.96 3.94 9.13
N LEU A 82 -5.58 4.18 7.98
CA LEU A 82 -5.73 5.53 7.41
C LEU A 82 -6.52 6.43 8.36
N HIS A 83 -7.64 5.95 8.91
CA HIS A 83 -8.42 6.72 9.88
C HIS A 83 -7.61 7.09 11.12
N GLY A 84 -6.86 6.14 11.70
CA GLY A 84 -6.03 6.41 12.88
C GLY A 84 -4.83 7.31 12.58
N ALA A 85 -4.20 7.15 11.42
CA ALA A 85 -3.06 7.96 11.00
C ALA A 85 -3.47 9.42 10.76
N LEU A 86 -4.61 9.67 10.12
CA LEU A 86 -5.14 11.02 9.92
C LEU A 86 -5.51 11.70 11.23
N GLN A 87 -6.10 10.98 12.20
CA GLN A 87 -6.38 11.52 13.54
C GLN A 87 -5.12 11.89 14.34
N THR A 88 -4.01 11.20 14.10
CA THR A 88 -2.74 11.46 14.80
C THR A 88 -1.95 12.60 14.12
N ALA A 89 -2.25 12.88 12.85
CA ALA A 89 -1.55 13.85 12.03
C ALA A 89 -2.18 15.26 12.02
N GLU A 90 -3.37 15.41 12.61
CA GLU A 90 -4.02 16.68 13.01
C GLU A 90 -3.37 17.29 14.26
#